data_AF-A0A194VPG9-F1
#
_entry.id   AF-A0A194VPG9-F1
#
_cell.length_a   1.000
_cell.length_b   1.000
_cell.length_c   1.000
_cell.angle_alpha   90.00
_cell.angle_beta   90.00
_cell.angle_gamma   90.00
#
_symmetry.space_group_name_H-M   'P 1'
#
loop_
_entity.id
_entity.type
_entity.pdbx_description
1 polymer ?
#
loop_
_entity_poly.entity_id
_entity_poly.type
_entity_poly.pdbx_seq_one_letter_code
_entity_poly.pdbx_strand_id
1 'polypeptide(L)'
;MVFWMNHIIKALLVFENHIVAQILRSPGFHNVVRRVHRRVQDHKHGRDPHEPLRPGEATELPGSNGNSSFMKHFLEELGNQFRGTPTNPPPPPGPPRKPK
;
A
#
# COMPACT_ATOMS: atom_id res chain seq x y z
N MET A 1 40.86 9.27 0.43
CA MET A 1 39.77 8.79 -0.46
C MET A 1 39.15 7.47 0.02
N VAL A 2 39.94 6.40 0.22
CA VAL A 2 39.45 5.06 0.64
C VAL A 2 38.74 5.04 1.99
N PHE A 3 39.19 5.85 2.96
CA PHE A 3 38.54 5.97 4.27
C PHE A 3 37.08 6.45 4.15
N TRP A 4 36.84 7.48 3.32
CA TRP A 4 35.50 8.04 3.10
C TRP A 4 34.59 7.06 2.35
N MET A 5 35.14 6.35 1.36
CA MET A 5 34.43 5.33 0.59
C MET A 5 33.96 4.16 1.47
N ASN A 6 34.78 3.71 2.41
CA ASN A 6 34.40 2.65 3.36
C ASN A 6 33.22 3.08 4.26
N HIS A 7 33.18 4.34 4.68
CA HIS A 7 32.08 4.85 5.49
C HIS A 7 30.78 4.98 4.70
N ILE A 8 30.85 5.39 3.43
CA ILE A 8 29.68 5.42 2.53
C ILE A 8 29.14 4.01 2.31
N ILE A 9 29.99 3.03 2.02
CA ILE A 9 29.56 1.64 1.80
C ILE A 9 28.89 1.09 3.07
N LYS A 10 29.47 1.33 4.25
CA LYS A 10 28.85 0.92 5.52
C LYS A 10 27.50 1.59 5.76
N ALA A 11 27.38 2.88 5.45
CA ALA A 11 26.11 3.61 5.58
C ALA A 11 25.04 3.04 4.65
N LEU A 12 25.38 2.72 3.40
CA LEU A 12 24.47 2.09 2.43
C LEU A 12 24.02 0.70 2.90
N LEU A 13 24.94 -0.13 3.40
CA LEU A 13 24.60 -1.46 3.92
C LEU A 13 23.68 -1.40 5.14
N VAL A 14 23.91 -0.45 6.05
CA VAL A 14 23.03 -0.25 7.22
C VAL A 14 21.64 0.22 6.77
N PHE A 15 21.58 1.15 5.81
CA PHE A 15 20.33 1.66 5.27
C PHE A 15 19.53 0.57 4.54
N GLU A 16 20.19 -0.23 3.71
CA GLU A 16 19.59 -1.38 3.02
C GLU A 16 19.00 -2.37 4.03
N ASN A 17 19.78 -2.77 5.03
CA ASN A 17 19.31 -3.67 6.09
C ASN A 17 18.11 -3.09 6.86
N HIS A 18 18.09 -1.79 7.09
CA HIS A 18 16.97 -1.12 7.75
C HIS A 18 15.69 -1.19 6.90
N ILE A 19 15.78 -0.87 5.61
CA ILE A 19 14.63 -0.95 4.69
C ILE A 19 14.13 -2.39 4.58
N VAL A 20 15.04 -3.35 4.40
CA VAL A 20 14.67 -4.78 4.31
C VAL A 20 13.97 -5.24 5.58
N ALA A 21 14.49 -4.89 6.75
CA ALA A 21 13.85 -5.23 8.03
C ALA A 21 12.46 -4.58 8.16
N GLN A 22 12.28 -3.35 7.70
CA GLN A 22 11.00 -2.65 7.72
C GLN A 22 9.97 -3.29 6.78
N ILE A 23 10.39 -3.66 5.56
CA ILE A 23 9.55 -4.35 4.58
C ILE A 23 9.14 -5.73 5.12
N LEU A 24 10.08 -6.49 5.68
CA LEU A 24 9.80 -7.82 6.25
C LEU A 24 8.93 -7.76 7.52
N ARG A 25 8.94 -6.65 8.26
CA ARG A 25 8.01 -6.44 9.39
C ARG A 25 6.62 -6.01 8.93
N SER A 26 6.48 -5.53 7.69
CA SER A 26 5.18 -5.06 7.18
C SER A 26 4.25 -6.24 6.90
N PRO A 27 3.08 -6.33 7.57
CA PRO A 27 2.09 -7.36 7.26
C PRO A 27 1.53 -7.21 5.84
N GLY A 28 1.53 -5.99 5.28
CA GLY A 28 1.11 -5.72 3.90
C GLY A 28 2.01 -6.40 2.87
N PHE A 29 3.33 -6.38 3.09
CA PHE A 29 4.29 -7.05 2.21
C PHE A 29 4.03 -8.55 2.15
N HIS A 30 3.85 -9.19 3.31
CA HIS A 30 3.51 -10.62 3.37
C HIS A 30 2.18 -10.96 2.71
N ASN A 31 1.17 -10.10 2.85
CA ASN A 31 -0.12 -10.29 2.19
C ASN A 31 -0.01 -10.22 0.65
N VAL A 32 0.84 -9.33 0.13
CA VAL A 32 1.11 -9.23 -1.31
C VAL A 32 1.89 -10.44 -1.81
N VAL A 33 2.97 -10.82 -1.12
CA VAL A 33 3.78 -12.00 -1.45
C VAL A 33 2.91 -13.25 -1.46
N ARG A 34 2.06 -13.43 -0.45
CA ARG A 34 1.10 -14.54 -0.39
C ARG A 34 0.16 -14.55 -1.59
N ARG A 35 -0.35 -13.38 -2.02
CA ARG A 35 -1.23 -13.27 -3.18
C ARG A 35 -0.51 -13.62 -4.49
N VAL A 36 0.72 -13.16 -4.66
CA VAL A 36 1.54 -13.47 -5.86
C VAL A 36 1.89 -14.95 -5.89
N HIS A 37 2.37 -15.49 -4.77
CA HIS A 37 2.70 -16.90 -4.64
C HIS A 37 1.49 -17.79 -5.01
N ARG A 38 0.30 -17.47 -4.48
CA ARG A 38 -0.93 -18.18 -4.85
C ARG A 38 -1.21 -18.09 -6.35
N ARG A 39 -1.14 -16.90 -6.96
CA ARG A 39 -1.35 -16.75 -8.42
C ARG A 39 -0.39 -17.59 -9.25
N VAL A 40 0.89 -17.62 -8.89
CA VAL A 40 1.90 -18.42 -9.59
C VAL A 40 1.63 -19.91 -9.41
N GLN A 41 1.27 -20.32 -8.19
CA GLN A 41 0.92 -21.70 -7.88
C GLN A 41 -0.31 -22.17 -8.67
N ASP A 42 -1.37 -21.37 -8.69
CA ASP A 42 -2.60 -21.62 -9.46
C ASP A 42 -2.31 -21.72 -10.96
N HIS A 43 -1.42 -20.87 -11.47
CA HIS A 43 -1.04 -20.86 -12.87
C HIS A 43 -0.23 -22.11 -13.26
N LYS A 44 0.65 -22.58 -12.37
CA LYS A 44 1.56 -23.70 -12.65
C LYS A 44 0.93 -25.07 -12.39
N HIS A 45 0.12 -25.20 -11.35
CA HIS A 45 -0.42 -26.50 -10.90
C HIS A 45 -1.93 -26.61 -11.06
N GLY A 46 -2.60 -25.55 -11.52
CA GLY A 46 -4.06 -25.47 -11.51
C GLY A 46 -4.60 -25.13 -10.12
N ARG A 47 -5.92 -24.97 -10.05
CA ARG A 47 -6.61 -24.59 -8.82
C ARG A 47 -6.90 -25.82 -7.97
N ASP A 48 -6.64 -25.72 -6.67
CA ASP A 48 -6.99 -26.77 -5.72
C ASP A 48 -8.53 -26.90 -5.62
N PRO A 49 -9.12 -28.08 -5.93
CA PRO A 49 -10.57 -28.29 -5.91
C PRO A 49 -11.18 -28.16 -4.51
N HIS A 50 -10.38 -28.15 -3.43
CA HIS A 50 -10.85 -28.02 -2.06
C HIS A 50 -10.68 -26.62 -1.45
N GLU A 51 -10.10 -25.65 -2.18
CA GLU A 51 -9.96 -24.28 -1.66
C GLU A 51 -11.30 -23.52 -1.78
N PRO A 52 -11.82 -22.91 -0.69
CA PRO A 52 -13.03 -22.09 -0.75
C PRO A 52 -12.90 -20.96 -1.79
N LEU A 53 -14.03 -20.57 -2.40
CA LEU A 53 -14.05 -19.55 -3.46
C LEU A 53 -13.38 -18.26 -2.98
N ARG A 54 -12.52 -17.68 -3.82
CA ARG A 54 -11.81 -16.45 -3.45
C ARG A 54 -12.75 -15.26 -3.63
N PRO A 55 -12.54 -14.18 -2.85
CA PRO A 55 -13.18 -12.90 -3.12
C PRO A 55 -12.93 -12.51 -4.59
N GLY A 56 -13.99 -12.28 -5.36
CA GLY A 56 -13.95 -11.92 -6.78
C GLY A 56 -14.24 -13.05 -7.79
N GLU A 57 -14.51 -14.28 -7.37
CA GLU A 57 -14.76 -15.39 -8.31
C GLU A 57 -16.23 -15.80 -8.36
N ALA A 58 -16.85 -15.53 -9.51
CA ALA A 58 -18.13 -16.00 -10.08
C ALA A 58 -19.41 -16.10 -9.20
N THR A 59 -19.38 -15.84 -7.90
CA THR A 59 -20.58 -15.79 -7.03
C THR A 59 -20.59 -14.56 -6.13
N GLU A 60 -19.86 -13.52 -6.51
CA GLU A 60 -19.93 -12.24 -5.80
C GLU A 60 -21.10 -11.42 -6.36
N LEU A 61 -22.10 -11.15 -5.52
CA LEU A 61 -23.15 -10.18 -5.83
C LEU A 61 -22.51 -8.83 -6.20
N PRO A 62 -22.97 -8.16 -7.27
CA PRO A 62 -22.37 -6.92 -7.77
C PRO A 62 -22.56 -5.79 -6.74
N GLY A 63 -21.60 -5.64 -5.83
CA GLY A 63 -21.62 -4.63 -4.78
C GLY A 63 -20.40 -4.65 -3.84
N SER A 64 -19.53 -5.66 -3.89
CA SER A 64 -18.45 -5.84 -2.92
C SER A 64 -17.12 -5.13 -3.28
N ASN A 65 -17.00 -4.53 -4.47
CA ASN A 65 -15.74 -3.93 -4.94
C ASN A 65 -15.46 -2.51 -4.38
N GLY A 66 -15.53 -2.32 -3.06
CA GLY A 66 -15.20 -1.06 -2.40
C GLY A 66 -13.70 -0.70 -2.45
N ASN A 67 -12.82 -1.69 -2.60
CA ASN A 67 -11.37 -1.49 -2.53
C ASN A 67 -10.76 -0.85 -3.79
N SER A 68 -11.30 -1.13 -4.98
CA SER A 68 -10.82 -0.50 -6.22
C SER A 68 -11.20 0.99 -6.27
N SER A 69 -12.40 1.32 -5.77
CA SER A 69 -12.87 2.70 -5.61
C SER A 69 -12.01 3.47 -4.60
N PHE A 70 -11.78 2.91 -3.40
CA PHE A 70 -10.93 3.55 -2.39
C PHE A 70 -9.48 3.77 -2.85
N MET A 71 -8.83 2.76 -3.45
CA MET A 71 -7.44 2.89 -3.89
C MET A 71 -7.28 3.91 -5.01
N LYS A 72 -8.24 4.01 -5.93
CA LYS A 72 -8.26 5.04 -6.98
C LYS A 72 -8.30 6.43 -6.35
N HIS A 73 -9.24 6.66 -5.43
CA HIS A 73 -9.37 7.95 -4.73
C HIS A 73 -8.16 8.28 -3.85
N PHE A 74 -7.56 7.28 -3.21
CA PHE A 74 -6.36 7.45 -2.39
C PHE A 74 -5.14 7.87 -3.22
N LEU A 75 -4.91 7.22 -4.36
CA LEU A 75 -3.82 7.59 -5.27
C LEU A 75 -4.04 8.96 -5.93
N GLU A 76 -5.30 9.27 -6.25
CA GLU A 76 -5.70 10.57 -6.79
C GLU A 76 -5.44 11.69 -5.77
N GLU A 77 -5.81 11.50 -4.50
CA GLU A 77 -5.56 12.47 -3.43
C GLU A 77 -4.05 12.64 -3.15
N LEU A 78 -3.25 11.56 -3.15
CA LEU A 78 -1.79 11.66 -3.03
C LEU A 78 -1.17 12.49 -4.16
N GLY A 79 -1.63 12.30 -5.40
CA GLY A 79 -1.20 13.11 -6.54
C GLY A 79 -1.63 14.57 -6.42
N ASN A 80 -2.86 14.80 -5.97
CA ASN A 80 -3.43 16.14 -5.78
C ASN A 80 -2.75 16.91 -4.64
N GLN A 81 -2.33 16.23 -3.57
CA GLN A 81 -1.52 16.80 -2.49
C GLN A 81 -0.11 17.17 -2.95
N PHE A 82 0.52 16.33 -3.79
CA PHE A 82 1.83 16.65 -4.37
C PHE A 82 1.77 17.85 -5.34
N ARG A 83 0.65 18.03 -6.04
CA ARG A 83 0.40 19.15 -6.96
C ARG A 83 -0.10 20.42 -6.27
N GLY A 84 -0.38 20.39 -4.97
CA GLY A 84 -0.85 21.55 -4.20
C GLY A 84 -2.32 21.92 -4.41
N THR A 85 -3.12 21.06 -5.03
CA THR A 85 -4.57 21.26 -5.25
C THR A 85 -5.36 20.12 -4.60
N PRO A 86 -5.43 20.05 -3.25
CA PRO A 86 -6.22 19.02 -2.57
C PRO A 86 -7.70 19.17 -2.91
N THR A 87 -8.40 18.06 -3.13
CA THR A 87 -9.79 18.07 -3.60
C THR A 87 -10.78 18.42 -2.47
N ASN A 88 -10.37 18.33 -1.21
CA ASN A 88 -11.12 18.83 -0.04
C ASN A 88 -10.32 19.91 0.70
N PRO A 89 -10.52 21.21 0.41
CA PRO A 89 -9.94 22.27 1.23
C PRO A 89 -10.54 22.22 2.65
N PRO A 90 -9.75 22.52 3.70
CA PRO A 90 -10.28 22.55 5.06
C PRO A 90 -11.44 23.57 5.14
N PRO A 91 -12.50 23.27 5.91
CA PRO A 91 -13.60 24.22 6.08
C PRO A 91 -13.04 25.54 6.63
N PRO A 92 -13.53 26.70 6.14
CA PRO A 92 -13.07 27.99 6.64
C PRO A 92 -13.27 28.05 8.16
N PRO A 93 -12.36 28.69 8.91
CA PRO A 93 -12.48 28.82 10.35
C PRO A 93 -13.86 29.42 10.68
N GLY A 94 -14.64 28.66 11.46
CA GLY A 94 -15.98 29.07 11.85
C GLY A 94 -15.96 30.42 12.57
N PRO A 95 -17.05 31.20 12.51
CA PRO A 95 -17.09 32.54 13.09
C PRO A 95 -16.74 32.50 14.59
N PRO A 96 -16.02 33.51 15.10
CA PRO A 96 -15.59 33.53 16.50
C PRO A 96 -16.80 33.41 17.42
N ARG A 97 -16.73 32.46 18.37
CA ARG A 97 -17.79 32.26 19.37
C ARG A 97 -17.97 33.58 20.14
N LYS A 98 -19.16 34.16 20.07
CA LYS A 98 -19.49 35.34 20.86
C LYS A 98 -19.36 34.99 22.35
N PRO A 99 -18.60 35.77 23.15
CA PRO A 99 -18.57 35.59 24.58
C PRO A 99 -19.98 35.83 25.15
N LYS A 100 -20.33 35.00 26.14
CA LYS A 100 -21.63 34.97 26.80
C LYS A 100 -21.78 36.13 27.77
#